data_AF-A0AA90US10-F1
#
_entry.id   AF-A0AA90US10-F1
#
_cell.length_a   1.000
_cell.length_b   1.000
_cell.length_c   1.000
_cell.angle_alpha   90.00
_cell.angle_beta   90.00
_cell.angle_gamma   90.00
#
_symmetry.space_group_name_H-M   'P 1'
#
loop_
_entity.id
_entity.type
_entity.pdbx_description
1 polymer ?
#
loop_
_entity_poly.entity_id
_entity_poly.type
_entity_poly.pdbx_seq_one_letter_code
_entity_poly.pdbx_strand_id
1 'polypeptide(L)'
;MNINMTDKIEKRRATFAVPYNGEDNNDYVDGKGFCCNDGSLEAAQARALSRAAKNNFQEGDAYEKMQFYYHPDHLGSSSYITNLDGEVVQHIEYVPFGEVSVEERNNIWNTPYLFNAKEFDEETGLYYYGARYYDPRISLWISTDVAQGKYPNVSTYTYCLDNPIILIDSDGKDILPVLFQTINNRGLLIGSYYRSNKKYMTAMRMFGQTSYGRQFIGAFIEKNQTQYGVRGNGKYSKYRLQIKEYDLSDAHDQFLCMPNIEGAFSAEEIEGKFNIILKLDIKNQSANELAETIAHGLALHGSDLDKIIKTYEKVFGN
;
A
#
# COMPACT_ATOMS: atom_id res chain seq x y z
N MET A 1 -39.06 -41.94 0.98
CA MET A 1 -38.92 -41.27 2.28
C MET A 1 -37.51 -40.72 2.35
N ASN A 2 -37.32 -39.46 2.77
CA ASN A 2 -35.99 -38.83 2.94
C ASN A 2 -35.22 -39.56 4.09
N ILE A 3 -33.93 -39.36 4.42
CA ILE A 3 -32.86 -38.34 4.21
C ILE A 3 -31.50 -39.11 4.20
N ASN A 4 -30.28 -38.58 4.03
CA ASN A 4 -29.74 -37.21 3.95
C ASN A 4 -28.62 -37.13 2.86
N MET A 5 -28.08 -35.94 2.54
CA MET A 5 -26.87 -35.79 1.71
C MET A 5 -25.91 -34.68 2.21
N THR A 6 -25.80 -34.49 3.54
CA THR A 6 -25.13 -33.31 4.12
C THR A 6 -24.27 -33.57 5.37
N ASP A 7 -23.91 -34.82 5.68
CA ASP A 7 -23.02 -35.11 6.82
C ASP A 7 -21.61 -35.55 6.40
N LYS A 8 -20.79 -34.52 6.19
CA LYS A 8 -19.38 -34.45 6.63
C LYS A 8 -18.38 -35.36 5.90
N ILE A 9 -17.94 -34.84 4.75
CA ILE A 9 -16.50 -34.87 4.41
C ILE A 9 -15.76 -34.06 5.48
N GLU A 10 -15.33 -34.71 6.57
CA GLU A 10 -14.60 -34.05 7.64
C GLU A 10 -13.50 -34.99 8.20
N LYS A 11 -12.30 -34.43 8.44
CA LYS A 11 -11.11 -35.09 9.03
C LYS A 11 -10.40 -36.16 8.18
N ARG A 12 -9.69 -35.68 7.14
CA ARG A 12 -8.31 -36.13 6.88
C ARG A 12 -7.31 -35.00 7.17
N ARG A 13 -6.99 -34.81 8.44
CA ARG A 13 -5.75 -34.16 8.90
C ARG A 13 -5.15 -35.04 9.99
N ALA A 14 -3.95 -35.56 9.76
CA ALA A 14 -3.18 -36.26 10.76
C ALA A 14 -2.44 -35.22 11.61
N THR A 15 -2.81 -35.07 12.87
CA THR A 15 -2.07 -34.25 13.84
C THR A 15 -0.92 -35.08 14.40
N PHE A 16 0.31 -34.59 14.29
CA PHE A 16 1.44 -35.11 15.05
C PHE A 16 1.31 -34.67 16.52
N ALA A 17 0.47 -35.39 17.27
CA ALA A 17 0.32 -35.18 18.71
C ALA A 17 1.52 -35.78 19.45
N VAL A 18 2.56 -34.98 19.65
CA VAL A 18 3.55 -35.23 20.71
C VAL A 18 2.93 -34.77 22.03
N PRO A 19 2.86 -35.61 23.09
CA PRO A 19 2.33 -35.17 24.38
C PRO A 19 3.22 -34.07 24.98
N TYR A 20 2.65 -32.90 25.23
CA TYR A 20 3.31 -31.85 25.99
C TYR A 20 3.13 -32.14 27.49
N ASN A 21 4.23 -32.42 28.17
CA ASN A 21 4.28 -32.72 29.60
C ASN A 21 4.91 -31.56 30.42
N GLY A 22 4.91 -30.34 29.88
CA GLY A 22 5.36 -29.15 30.60
C GLY A 22 4.21 -28.52 31.41
N GLU A 23 4.54 -27.91 32.55
CA GLU A 23 3.63 -26.95 33.18
C GLU A 23 3.68 -25.64 32.38
N ASP A 24 2.52 -25.11 31.99
CA ASP A 24 2.45 -23.82 31.29
C ASP A 24 2.80 -22.68 32.24
N ASN A 25 3.96 -22.05 31.99
CA ASN A 25 4.30 -20.80 32.64
C ASN A 25 3.50 -19.65 32.02
N ASN A 26 2.48 -19.20 32.72
CA ASN A 26 1.59 -18.11 32.32
C ASN A 26 2.12 -16.70 32.67
N ASP A 27 3.33 -16.58 33.23
CA ASP A 27 4.02 -15.29 33.39
C ASP A 27 4.70 -14.83 32.08
N TYR A 28 3.89 -14.36 31.14
CA TYR A 28 4.36 -13.64 29.95
C TYR A 28 4.84 -12.22 30.28
N VAL A 29 4.63 -11.74 31.50
CA VAL A 29 4.89 -10.35 31.91
C VAL A 29 6.37 -10.15 32.25
N ASP A 30 7.10 -11.21 32.62
CA ASP A 30 8.51 -11.12 33.00
C ASP A 30 9.52 -11.30 31.83
N GLY A 31 9.09 -11.89 30.70
CA GLY A 31 9.91 -12.11 29.50
C GLY A 31 10.74 -13.41 29.48
N LYS A 32 10.50 -14.34 30.41
CA LYS A 32 11.15 -15.67 30.44
C LYS A 32 10.38 -16.76 29.67
N GLY A 33 9.22 -16.43 29.08
CA GLY A 33 8.35 -17.36 28.36
C GLY A 33 8.73 -17.70 26.91
N PHE A 34 9.87 -17.22 26.38
CA PHE A 34 10.33 -17.62 25.06
C PHE A 34 10.90 -19.04 25.07
N CYS A 35 10.53 -19.85 24.07
CA CYS A 35 10.83 -21.29 23.99
C CYS A 35 12.31 -21.66 23.83
N CYS A 36 13.21 -20.69 23.59
CA CYS A 36 14.63 -20.92 23.37
C CYS A 36 15.45 -20.62 24.64
N ASN A 37 15.40 -21.53 25.63
CA ASN A 37 16.20 -21.48 26.86
C ASN A 37 17.56 -22.22 26.76
N ASP A 38 18.05 -22.41 25.53
CA ASP A 38 19.27 -23.17 25.19
C ASP A 38 20.60 -22.46 25.47
N GLY A 39 20.57 -21.14 25.72
CA GLY A 39 21.77 -20.34 25.95
C GLY A 39 22.53 -19.95 24.68
N SER A 40 21.91 -20.13 23.50
CA SER A 40 22.47 -19.67 22.22
C SER A 40 22.67 -18.14 22.18
N LEU A 41 23.58 -17.68 21.33
CA LEU A 41 23.86 -16.25 21.13
C LEU A 41 22.59 -15.50 20.65
N GLU A 42 21.82 -16.16 19.79
CA GLU A 42 20.56 -15.68 19.23
C GLU A 42 19.47 -15.55 20.30
N ALA A 43 19.32 -16.56 21.18
CA ALA A 43 18.43 -16.45 22.34
C ALA A 43 18.89 -15.38 23.35
N ALA A 44 20.19 -15.09 23.44
CA ALA A 44 20.71 -13.97 24.24
C ALA A 44 20.39 -12.61 23.60
N GLN A 45 20.53 -12.47 22.28
CA GLN A 45 20.15 -11.29 21.51
C GLN A 45 18.63 -11.03 21.57
N ALA A 46 17.81 -12.05 21.33
CA ALA A 46 16.35 -11.95 21.45
C ALA A 46 15.90 -11.52 22.85
N ARG A 47 16.55 -12.03 23.92
CA ARG A 47 16.30 -11.55 25.29
C ARG A 47 16.79 -10.12 25.52
N ALA A 48 17.91 -9.71 24.93
CA ALA A 48 18.40 -8.33 25.04
C ALA A 48 17.44 -7.35 24.36
N LEU A 49 16.98 -7.67 23.14
CA LEU A 49 15.97 -6.92 22.40
C LEU A 49 14.62 -6.90 23.13
N SER A 50 14.16 -8.04 23.65
CA SER A 50 12.93 -8.12 24.46
C SER A 50 13.02 -7.29 25.74
N ARG A 51 14.16 -7.29 26.44
CA ARG A 51 14.39 -6.46 27.63
C ARG A 51 14.50 -4.97 27.30
N ALA A 52 15.06 -4.61 26.14
CA ALA A 52 15.06 -3.23 25.65
C ALA A 52 13.63 -2.76 25.33
N ALA A 53 12.87 -3.55 24.55
CA ALA A 53 11.47 -3.27 24.21
C ALA A 53 10.54 -3.21 25.44
N LYS A 54 10.84 -3.99 26.49
CA LYS A 54 10.07 -3.99 27.74
C LYS A 54 10.02 -2.63 28.45
N ASN A 55 11.06 -1.81 28.27
CA ASN A 55 11.10 -0.46 28.83
C ASN A 55 10.43 0.58 27.91
N ASN A 56 9.83 0.18 26.79
CA ASN A 56 9.16 1.07 25.83
C ASN A 56 7.63 1.09 25.95
N PHE A 57 7.02 0.14 26.67
CA PHE A 57 5.59 0.16 26.99
C PHE A 57 5.39 0.67 28.42
N GLN A 58 5.15 1.97 28.57
CA GLN A 58 4.82 2.62 29.84
C GLN A 58 3.40 3.20 29.80
N GLU A 59 2.66 3.13 30.91
CA GLU A 59 1.35 3.78 31.03
C GLU A 59 1.50 5.31 31.07
N GLY A 60 0.70 6.01 30.25
CA GLY A 60 0.48 7.45 30.34
C GLY A 60 1.58 8.33 29.72
N ASP A 61 1.27 8.95 28.58
CA ASP A 61 1.94 10.11 27.96
C ASP A 61 3.47 10.05 27.71
N ALA A 62 4.11 8.90 27.94
CA ALA A 62 5.49 8.64 27.51
C ALA A 62 5.54 8.24 26.02
N TYR A 63 6.40 8.91 25.24
CA TYR A 63 6.65 8.55 23.85
C TYR A 63 7.40 7.22 23.73
N GLU A 64 7.10 6.45 22.68
CA GLU A 64 7.82 5.20 22.39
C GLU A 64 9.29 5.53 22.09
N LYS A 65 10.22 4.85 22.78
CA LYS A 65 11.66 5.20 22.75
C LYS A 65 12.40 4.80 21.47
N MET A 66 11.71 4.20 20.50
CA MET A 66 12.25 3.77 19.21
C MET A 66 11.36 4.29 18.07
N GLN A 67 11.09 5.60 18.07
CA GLN A 67 10.41 6.28 16.97
C GLN A 67 11.44 6.71 15.92
N PHE A 68 11.19 6.29 14.68
CA PHE A 68 12.00 6.59 13.51
C PHE A 68 11.15 7.23 12.42
N TYR A 69 11.68 8.30 11.81
CA TYR A 69 11.03 9.04 10.74
C TYR A 69 11.76 8.81 9.43
N TYR A 70 11.03 8.29 8.44
CA TYR A 70 11.55 8.02 7.11
C TYR A 70 11.40 9.27 6.24
N HIS A 71 12.49 9.70 5.63
CA HIS A 71 12.57 10.79 4.66
C HIS A 71 12.90 10.15 3.30
N PRO A 72 11.88 9.86 2.48
CA PRO A 72 12.09 9.14 1.24
C PRO A 72 12.64 10.02 0.11
N ASP A 73 13.22 9.37 -0.89
CA ASP A 73 13.54 10.00 -2.18
C ASP A 73 12.26 10.27 -3.02
N HIS A 74 12.42 10.69 -4.28
CA HIS A 74 11.28 10.95 -5.17
C HIS A 74 10.51 9.69 -5.58
N LEU A 75 11.10 8.49 -5.42
CA LEU A 75 10.49 7.19 -5.69
C LEU A 75 9.80 6.60 -4.44
N GLY A 76 10.07 7.11 -3.24
CA GLY A 76 9.59 6.50 -2.00
C GLY A 76 10.60 5.54 -1.37
N SER A 77 11.83 5.44 -1.90
CA SER A 77 12.92 4.67 -1.28
C SER A 77 13.37 5.32 0.02
N SER A 78 13.73 4.53 1.02
CA SER A 78 14.34 5.04 2.26
C SER A 78 15.67 5.73 1.95
N SER A 79 15.76 7.05 2.11
CA SER A 79 17.02 7.79 1.88
C SER A 79 17.65 8.26 3.19
N TYR A 80 16.91 9.03 4.00
CA TYR A 80 17.34 9.38 5.36
C TYR A 80 16.34 8.84 6.38
N ILE A 81 16.84 8.39 7.53
CA ILE A 81 16.03 8.00 8.68
C ILE A 81 16.55 8.79 9.89
N THR A 82 15.64 9.43 10.63
CA THR A 82 15.98 10.18 11.85
C THR A 82 15.28 9.62 13.08
N ASN A 83 15.89 9.77 14.25
CA ASN A 83 15.25 9.49 15.55
C ASN A 83 14.32 10.65 15.99
N LEU A 84 13.74 10.53 17.19
CA LEU A 84 12.88 11.55 17.81
C LEU A 84 13.57 12.90 18.03
N ASP A 85 14.88 12.90 18.27
CA ASP A 85 15.69 14.10 18.47
C ASP A 85 16.13 14.76 17.14
N GLY A 86 15.77 14.16 16.00
CA GLY A 86 16.09 14.65 14.66
C GLY A 86 17.50 14.28 14.17
N GLU A 87 18.22 13.44 14.91
CA GLU A 87 19.54 12.93 14.51
C GLU A 87 19.40 11.86 13.42
N VAL A 88 20.28 11.88 12.42
CA VAL A 88 20.32 10.85 11.37
C VAL A 88 20.81 9.53 11.97
N VAL A 89 19.99 8.49 11.86
CA VAL A 89 20.35 7.12 12.30
C VAL A 89 20.83 6.24 11.16
N GLN A 90 20.32 6.49 9.94
CA GLN A 90 20.66 5.77 8.72
C GLN A 90 20.51 6.71 7.51
N HIS A 91 21.48 6.66 6.61
CA HIS A 91 21.53 7.35 5.32
C HIS A 91 21.85 6.30 4.24
N ILE A 92 21.05 6.27 3.19
CA ILE A 92 21.14 5.30 2.09
C ILE A 92 21.03 6.04 0.76
N GLU A 93 21.94 5.73 -0.16
CA GLU A 93 21.86 6.15 -1.57
C GLU A 93 21.85 4.92 -2.49
N TYR A 94 21.12 5.01 -3.60
CA TYR A 94 20.94 3.91 -4.56
C TYR A 94 21.50 4.28 -5.94
N VAL A 95 22.01 3.28 -6.66
CA VAL A 95 22.14 3.39 -8.12
C VAL A 95 20.72 3.32 -8.75
N PRO A 96 20.51 3.73 -10.03
CA PRO A 96 19.18 3.84 -10.63
C PRO A 96 18.25 2.63 -10.49
N PHE A 97 18.81 1.42 -10.44
CA PHE A 97 18.07 0.16 -10.34
C PHE A 97 17.94 -0.38 -8.91
N GLY A 98 18.24 0.41 -7.88
CA GLY A 98 17.92 0.08 -6.48
C GLY A 98 18.97 -0.74 -5.73
N GLU A 99 20.13 -1.01 -6.33
CA GLU A 99 21.31 -1.49 -5.59
C GLU A 99 21.85 -0.35 -4.73
N VAL A 100 22.20 -0.66 -3.48
CA VAL A 100 22.69 0.31 -2.51
C VAL A 100 24.11 0.73 -2.89
N SER A 101 24.31 2.01 -3.18
CA SER A 101 25.62 2.59 -3.53
C SER A 101 26.35 3.14 -2.30
N VAL A 102 25.62 3.68 -1.33
CA VAL A 102 26.13 4.22 -0.08
C VAL A 102 25.19 3.80 1.04
N GLU A 103 25.76 3.34 2.15
CA GLU A 103 25.02 3.12 3.37
C GLU A 103 25.84 3.56 4.58
N GLU A 104 25.31 4.51 5.33
CA GLU A 104 25.90 5.04 6.57
C GLU A 104 24.86 4.89 7.68
N ARG A 105 25.13 4.06 8.68
CA ARG A 105 24.21 3.83 9.81
C ARG A 105 24.92 3.79 11.15
N ASN A 106 24.18 4.12 12.21
CA ASN A 106 24.61 3.85 13.57
C ASN A 106 24.19 2.43 14.01
N ASN A 107 24.65 1.99 15.19
CA ASN A 107 24.35 0.64 15.71
C ASN A 107 22.98 0.54 16.43
N ILE A 108 22.07 1.51 16.24
CA ILE A 108 20.77 1.57 16.94
C ILE A 108 19.65 1.01 16.06
N TRP A 109 19.73 1.21 14.73
CA TRP A 109 18.69 0.80 13.78
C TRP A 109 19.29 0.34 12.45
N ASN A 110 18.62 -0.62 11.82
CA ASN A 110 18.81 -0.97 10.42
C ASN A 110 17.41 -1.24 9.83
N THR A 111 16.96 -0.43 8.87
CA THR A 111 15.70 -0.73 8.17
C THR A 111 15.89 -1.90 7.20
N PRO A 112 14.99 -2.89 7.16
CA PRO A 112 14.94 -3.83 6.04
C PRO A 112 14.23 -3.22 4.83
N TYR A 113 13.49 -2.12 4.99
CA TYR A 113 12.77 -1.44 3.91
C TYR A 113 13.66 -0.39 3.25
N LEU A 114 14.15 -0.66 2.02
CA LEU A 114 15.11 0.16 1.30
C LEU A 114 14.50 0.75 0.01
N PHE A 115 14.91 0.29 -1.18
CA PHE A 115 14.43 0.78 -2.48
C PHE A 115 12.90 0.64 -2.63
N ASN A 116 12.22 1.72 -3.04
CA ASN A 116 10.75 1.82 -3.16
C ASN A 116 9.98 1.36 -1.91
N ALA A 117 10.58 1.52 -0.73
CA ALA A 117 10.10 1.02 0.56
C ALA A 117 9.81 -0.50 0.57
N LYS A 118 10.51 -1.27 -0.26
CA LYS A 118 10.43 -2.74 -0.29
C LYS A 118 11.43 -3.36 0.67
N GLU A 119 11.00 -4.47 1.25
CA GLU A 119 11.84 -5.31 2.10
C GLU A 119 12.96 -5.92 1.26
N PHE A 120 14.20 -5.65 1.66
CA PHE A 120 15.40 -6.25 1.15
C PHE A 120 15.77 -7.44 2.03
N ASP A 121 15.75 -8.63 1.43
CA ASP A 121 16.21 -9.85 2.06
C ASP A 121 17.75 -9.92 1.94
N GLU A 122 18.46 -9.65 3.05
CA GLU A 122 19.92 -9.70 3.12
C GLU A 122 20.49 -11.11 2.83
N GLU A 123 19.73 -12.20 3.03
CA GLU A 123 20.22 -13.56 2.79
C GLU A 123 20.30 -13.90 1.29
N THR A 124 19.37 -13.39 0.49
CA THR A 124 19.32 -13.61 -0.97
C THR A 124 19.85 -12.43 -1.79
N GLY A 125 19.85 -11.23 -1.21
CA GLY A 125 20.13 -9.97 -1.88
C GLY A 125 19.01 -9.53 -2.83
N LEU A 126 17.75 -9.86 -2.50
CA LEU A 126 16.57 -9.62 -3.33
C LEU A 126 15.56 -8.72 -2.63
N TYR A 127 14.83 -7.93 -3.41
CA TYR A 127 13.68 -7.18 -2.92
C TYR A 127 12.37 -7.96 -3.09
N TYR A 128 11.56 -8.04 -2.04
CA TYR A 128 10.23 -8.60 -2.11
C TYR A 128 9.18 -7.53 -2.46
N TYR A 129 8.59 -7.64 -3.66
CA TYR A 129 7.59 -6.68 -4.13
C TYR A 129 6.14 -7.12 -3.86
N GLY A 130 5.92 -8.39 -3.50
CA GLY A 130 4.60 -9.01 -3.31
C GLY A 130 4.37 -10.15 -4.29
N ALA A 131 4.22 -9.83 -5.58
CA ALA A 131 4.01 -10.83 -6.63
C ALA A 131 5.30 -11.44 -7.19
N ARG A 132 6.41 -10.71 -7.11
CA ARG A 132 7.73 -11.08 -7.64
C ARG A 132 8.85 -10.69 -6.66
N TYR A 133 9.99 -11.34 -6.81
CA TYR A 133 11.26 -10.89 -6.24
C TYR A 133 12.10 -10.21 -7.33
N TYR A 134 12.79 -9.14 -6.94
CA TYR A 134 13.60 -8.31 -7.81
C TYR A 134 15.07 -8.38 -7.40
N ASP A 135 15.98 -8.63 -8.34
CA ASP A 135 17.42 -8.58 -8.10
C ASP A 135 17.99 -7.24 -8.58
N PRO A 136 18.39 -6.34 -7.66
CA PRO A 136 18.87 -5.01 -8.01
C PRO A 136 20.24 -5.04 -8.70
N ARG A 137 21.06 -6.08 -8.48
CA ARG A 137 22.44 -6.21 -8.99
C ARG A 137 22.47 -6.52 -10.49
N ILE A 138 21.46 -7.23 -10.97
CA ILE A 138 21.26 -7.54 -12.40
C ILE A 138 20.10 -6.76 -13.03
N SER A 139 19.42 -5.90 -12.25
CA SER A 139 18.34 -5.02 -12.71
C SER A 139 17.10 -5.75 -13.28
N LEU A 140 16.82 -6.96 -12.82
CA LEU A 140 15.77 -7.83 -13.37
C LEU A 140 14.90 -8.49 -12.29
N TRP A 141 13.65 -8.77 -12.65
CA TRP A 141 12.82 -9.73 -11.91
C TRP A 141 13.40 -11.14 -12.01
N ILE A 142 13.33 -11.93 -10.94
CA ILE A 142 13.76 -13.35 -11.00
C ILE A 142 12.72 -14.28 -11.65
N SER A 143 11.51 -13.77 -11.90
CA SER A 143 10.35 -14.53 -12.38
C SER A 143 9.53 -13.75 -13.38
N THR A 144 8.91 -14.44 -14.33
CA THR A 144 8.08 -13.84 -15.38
C THR A 144 6.90 -13.04 -14.83
N ASP A 145 6.62 -11.90 -15.45
CA ASP A 145 5.43 -11.09 -15.19
C ASP A 145 4.12 -11.88 -15.31
N VAL A 146 3.26 -11.78 -14.28
CA VAL A 146 1.91 -12.33 -14.28
C VAL A 146 0.97 -11.55 -15.21
N ALA A 147 1.23 -10.27 -15.40
CA ALA A 147 0.52 -9.36 -16.29
C ALA A 147 1.21 -9.19 -17.66
N GLN A 148 2.12 -10.10 -18.05
CA GLN A 148 2.90 -10.03 -19.30
C GLN A 148 2.08 -9.68 -20.58
N GLY A 149 0.81 -10.11 -20.66
CA GLY A 149 -0.08 -9.77 -21.78
C GLY A 149 -0.40 -8.28 -21.93
N LYS A 150 -0.19 -7.48 -20.88
CA LYS A 150 -0.33 -6.01 -20.86
C LYS A 150 0.85 -5.29 -21.53
N TYR A 151 2.03 -5.92 -21.53
CA TYR A 151 3.29 -5.35 -22.03
C TYR A 151 3.96 -6.28 -23.06
N PRO A 152 3.27 -6.64 -24.18
CA PRO A 152 3.72 -7.69 -25.11
C PRO A 152 5.02 -7.35 -25.88
N ASN A 153 5.44 -6.09 -25.85
CA ASN A 153 6.65 -5.57 -26.50
C ASN A 153 7.85 -5.44 -25.53
N VAL A 154 7.74 -5.96 -24.30
CA VAL A 154 8.75 -5.83 -23.24
C VAL A 154 9.06 -7.23 -22.67
N SER A 155 10.29 -7.45 -22.22
CA SER A 155 10.66 -8.71 -21.57
C SER A 155 9.89 -8.87 -20.27
N THR A 156 9.40 -10.08 -20.00
CA THR A 156 8.65 -10.40 -18.77
C THR A 156 9.50 -10.34 -17.50
N TYR A 157 10.82 -10.13 -17.64
CA TYR A 157 11.79 -9.94 -16.58
C TYR A 157 12.27 -8.48 -16.42
N THR A 158 11.92 -7.58 -17.35
CA THR A 158 12.35 -6.17 -17.30
C THR A 158 11.69 -5.45 -16.12
N TYR A 159 12.51 -4.78 -15.31
CA TYR A 159 12.04 -3.88 -14.27
C TYR A 159 11.66 -2.52 -14.87
N CYS A 160 10.46 -2.01 -14.55
CA CYS A 160 10.03 -0.65 -14.84
C CYS A 160 10.29 -0.14 -16.27
N LEU A 161 10.08 -0.98 -17.30
CA LEU A 161 10.31 -0.64 -18.71
C LEU A 161 11.73 -0.10 -19.00
N ASP A 162 12.73 -0.56 -18.23
CA ASP A 162 14.12 -0.06 -18.20
C ASP A 162 14.27 1.44 -17.83
N ASN A 163 13.27 2.02 -17.14
CA ASN A 163 13.28 3.42 -16.66
C ASN A 163 12.87 3.55 -15.18
N PRO A 164 13.68 3.02 -14.24
CA PRO A 164 13.41 3.05 -12.80
C PRO A 164 13.52 4.46 -12.18
N ILE A 165 14.02 5.46 -12.92
CA ILE A 165 14.15 6.84 -12.43
C ILE A 165 12.79 7.55 -12.35
N ILE A 166 11.81 7.15 -13.17
CA ILE A 166 10.49 7.81 -13.23
C ILE A 166 9.30 6.85 -13.10
N LEU A 167 9.55 5.53 -13.09
CA LEU A 167 8.55 4.47 -13.01
C LEU A 167 8.84 3.56 -11.82
N ILE A 168 7.79 3.05 -11.17
CA ILE A 168 7.84 2.04 -10.10
C ILE A 168 6.83 0.94 -10.41
N ASP A 169 7.21 -0.32 -10.18
CA ASP A 169 6.25 -1.41 -10.05
C ASP A 169 5.89 -1.53 -8.56
N SER A 170 4.63 -1.25 -8.20
CA SER A 170 4.27 -1.09 -6.78
C SER A 170 3.98 -2.40 -6.05
N ASP A 171 3.75 -3.49 -6.78
CA ASP A 171 3.32 -4.80 -6.26
C ASP A 171 3.96 -6.00 -6.96
N GLY A 172 4.84 -5.75 -7.94
CA GLY A 172 5.46 -6.77 -8.79
C GLY A 172 4.55 -7.19 -9.94
N LYS A 173 3.63 -6.33 -10.41
CA LYS A 173 2.70 -6.60 -11.51
C LYS A 173 2.40 -5.35 -12.35
N ASP A 174 2.17 -4.22 -11.69
CA ASP A 174 1.66 -3.01 -12.33
C ASP A 174 2.66 -1.84 -12.21
N ILE A 175 3.18 -1.44 -13.38
CA ILE A 175 4.12 -0.32 -13.52
C ILE A 175 3.35 0.99 -13.55
N LEU A 176 3.70 1.88 -12.61
CA LEU A 176 3.09 3.19 -12.40
C LEU A 176 4.13 4.32 -12.61
N PRO A 177 3.78 5.44 -13.25
CA PRO A 177 4.63 6.62 -13.31
C PRO A 177 4.63 7.38 -11.98
N VAL A 178 5.82 7.69 -11.50
CA VAL A 178 6.07 8.53 -10.31
C VAL A 178 6.08 10.01 -10.70
N LEU A 179 6.58 10.29 -11.90
CA LEU A 179 6.60 11.62 -12.51
C LEU A 179 5.74 11.59 -13.77
N PHE A 180 4.61 12.29 -13.74
CA PHE A 180 3.85 12.58 -14.95
C PHE A 180 4.61 13.61 -15.78
N GLN A 181 4.94 13.26 -17.03
CA GLN A 181 5.55 14.20 -17.97
C GLN A 181 4.48 15.18 -18.47
N THR A 182 4.41 16.37 -17.88
CA THR A 182 3.65 17.48 -18.47
C THR A 182 4.49 18.15 -19.54
N ILE A 183 3.90 18.37 -20.71
CA ILE A 183 4.43 19.27 -21.73
C ILE A 183 4.01 20.70 -21.36
N ASN A 184 4.97 21.59 -21.10
CA ASN A 184 4.63 22.99 -20.82
C ASN A 184 4.18 23.72 -22.10
N ASN A 185 3.65 24.94 -21.97
CA ASN A 185 3.15 25.77 -23.09
C ASN A 185 4.22 26.13 -24.16
N ARG A 186 5.47 25.66 -24.03
CA ARG A 186 6.57 25.79 -25.01
C ARG A 186 7.00 24.46 -25.62
N GLY A 187 6.27 23.36 -25.38
CA GLY A 187 6.61 22.03 -25.89
C GLY A 187 7.70 21.29 -25.10
N LEU A 188 8.14 21.82 -23.95
CA LEU A 188 9.22 21.23 -23.17
C LEU A 188 8.68 20.30 -22.08
N LEU A 189 9.26 19.10 -22.01
CA LEU A 189 9.03 18.12 -20.93
C LEU A 189 9.49 18.72 -19.59
N ILE A 190 8.58 18.78 -18.62
CA ILE A 190 8.89 19.19 -17.25
C ILE A 190 8.45 18.10 -16.27
N GLY A 191 9.36 17.72 -15.37
CA GLY A 191 9.05 16.78 -14.29
C GLY A 191 8.11 17.43 -13.27
N SER A 192 6.93 16.84 -13.08
CA SER A 192 6.04 17.18 -11.98
C SER A 192 5.97 16.02 -11.00
N TYR A 193 6.26 16.29 -9.73
CA TYR A 193 5.82 15.43 -8.62
C TYR A 193 4.32 15.13 -8.77
N TYR A 194 3.89 13.92 -8.45
CA TYR A 194 2.47 13.60 -8.41
C TYR A 194 1.75 14.48 -7.37
N ARG A 195 1.09 15.51 -7.87
CA ARG A 195 0.14 16.34 -7.16
C ARG A 195 -1.13 16.36 -7.98
N SER A 196 -2.14 15.68 -7.48
CA SER A 196 -3.51 15.80 -7.98
C SER A 196 -3.90 17.25 -8.22
N ASN A 197 -4.69 17.49 -9.27
CA ASN A 197 -4.97 18.82 -9.78
C ASN A 197 -5.48 19.73 -8.65
N LYS A 198 -4.94 20.95 -8.55
CA LYS A 198 -5.32 21.89 -7.47
C LYS A 198 -6.83 22.12 -7.40
N LYS A 199 -7.54 22.11 -8.55
CA LYS A 199 -9.00 22.19 -8.61
C LYS A 199 -9.65 20.95 -8.00
N TYR A 200 -9.25 19.75 -8.40
CA TYR A 200 -9.73 18.49 -7.86
C TYR A 200 -9.49 18.35 -6.35
N MET A 201 -8.28 18.66 -5.87
CA MET A 201 -7.98 18.65 -4.43
C MET A 201 -8.80 19.67 -3.64
N THR A 202 -9.19 20.79 -4.26
CA THR A 202 -10.10 21.77 -3.66
C THR A 202 -11.53 21.22 -3.64
N ALA A 203 -12.00 20.67 -4.75
CA ALA A 203 -13.32 20.07 -4.91
C ALA A 203 -13.56 18.91 -3.92
N MET A 204 -12.58 18.00 -3.78
CA MET A 204 -12.64 16.89 -2.82
C MET A 204 -12.69 17.36 -1.37
N ARG A 205 -11.99 18.45 -1.01
CA ARG A 205 -12.08 19.07 0.32
C ARG A 205 -13.45 19.73 0.56
N MET A 206 -13.99 20.43 -0.45
CA MET A 206 -15.34 21.00 -0.38
C MET A 206 -16.40 19.91 -0.21
N PHE A 207 -16.32 18.84 -1.00
CA PHE A 207 -17.22 17.69 -0.87
C PHE A 207 -17.10 17.02 0.50
N GLY A 208 -15.87 16.80 0.99
CA GLY A 208 -15.61 16.26 2.34
C GLY A 208 -16.10 17.15 3.50
N GLN A 209 -16.31 18.45 3.27
CA GLN A 209 -16.95 19.33 4.26
C GLN A 209 -18.47 19.14 4.35
N THR A 210 -19.13 18.66 3.29
CA THR A 210 -20.58 18.38 3.31
C THR A 210 -20.91 17.23 4.28
N SER A 211 -22.16 17.16 4.74
CA SER A 211 -22.63 16.06 5.60
C SER A 211 -22.52 14.71 4.91
N TYR A 212 -22.99 14.62 3.66
CA TYR A 212 -22.95 13.41 2.84
C TYR A 212 -21.52 12.98 2.50
N GLY A 213 -20.70 13.89 1.94
CA GLY A 213 -19.32 13.55 1.54
C GLY A 213 -18.43 13.15 2.71
N ARG A 214 -18.63 13.75 3.90
CA ARG A 214 -17.95 13.34 5.13
C ARG A 214 -18.33 11.92 5.58
N GLN A 215 -19.59 11.53 5.44
CA GLN A 215 -20.04 10.16 5.74
C GLN A 215 -19.54 9.16 4.70
N PHE A 216 -19.62 9.51 3.41
CA PHE A 216 -19.23 8.66 2.29
C PHE A 216 -17.73 8.40 2.27
N ILE A 217 -16.90 9.45 2.21
CA ILE A 217 -15.44 9.32 2.23
C ILE A 217 -14.97 8.66 3.54
N GLY A 218 -15.54 9.07 4.68
CA GLY A 218 -15.19 8.52 5.99
C GLY A 218 -15.48 7.03 6.13
N ALA A 219 -16.38 6.46 5.32
CA ALA A 219 -16.64 5.02 5.30
C ALA A 219 -15.42 4.22 4.81
N PHE A 220 -14.70 4.73 3.80
CA PHE A 220 -13.58 4.03 3.15
C PHE A 220 -12.22 4.27 3.79
N ILE A 221 -12.11 5.24 4.69
CA ILE A 221 -10.88 5.53 5.43
C ILE A 221 -10.87 4.72 6.73
N GLU A 222 -9.71 4.15 7.07
CA GLU A 222 -9.50 3.44 8.33
C GLU A 222 -9.74 4.34 9.55
N LYS A 223 -10.05 3.74 10.70
CA LYS A 223 -10.22 4.51 11.94
C LYS A 223 -8.94 5.28 12.27
N ASN A 224 -9.10 6.51 12.72
CA ASN A 224 -8.03 7.48 13.05
C ASN A 224 -7.24 8.06 11.85
N GLN A 225 -7.27 7.45 10.66
CA GLN A 225 -6.75 8.08 9.44
C GLN A 225 -7.63 9.26 8.97
N THR A 226 -7.07 10.15 8.15
CA THR A 226 -7.76 11.33 7.61
C THR A 226 -7.34 11.58 6.16
N GLN A 227 -8.32 11.78 5.28
CA GLN A 227 -8.08 12.11 3.86
C GLN A 227 -9.06 13.22 3.44
N TYR A 228 -8.61 14.18 2.62
CA TYR A 228 -9.40 15.35 2.19
C TYR A 228 -10.01 16.19 3.34
N GLY A 229 -9.54 16.04 4.58
CA GLY A 229 -10.12 16.67 5.78
C GLY A 229 -11.25 15.88 6.45
N VAL A 230 -11.51 14.65 5.99
CA VAL A 230 -12.49 13.71 6.54
C VAL A 230 -11.76 12.64 7.35
N ARG A 231 -12.15 12.44 8.63
CA ARG A 231 -11.66 11.35 9.49
C ARG A 231 -12.41 10.05 9.17
N GLY A 232 -11.68 8.94 9.10
CA GLY A 232 -12.24 7.62 8.85
C GLY A 232 -13.03 7.02 10.01
N ASN A 233 -14.11 6.30 9.67
CA ASN A 233 -14.91 5.48 10.57
C ASN A 233 -14.73 3.97 10.32
N GLY A 234 -14.13 3.60 9.18
CA GLY A 234 -13.75 2.23 8.83
C GLY A 234 -14.84 1.33 8.24
N LYS A 235 -16.11 1.76 8.08
CA LYS A 235 -17.24 0.91 7.64
C LYS A 235 -16.92 0.06 6.40
N TYR A 236 -16.23 0.64 5.43
CA TYR A 236 -15.84 0.05 4.14
C TYR A 236 -14.33 0.12 3.88
N SER A 237 -13.50 0.30 4.91
CA SER A 237 -12.04 0.40 4.79
C SER A 237 -11.36 -0.83 4.18
N LYS A 238 -11.98 -2.01 4.23
CA LYS A 238 -11.54 -3.22 3.50
C LYS A 238 -11.71 -3.16 1.98
N TYR A 239 -12.46 -2.17 1.47
CA TYR A 239 -12.73 -1.95 0.05
C TYR A 239 -12.06 -0.67 -0.42
N ARG A 240 -11.66 -0.61 -1.70
CA ARG A 240 -10.93 0.54 -2.23
C ARG A 240 -11.88 1.50 -2.93
N LEU A 241 -12.01 2.72 -2.42
CA LEU A 241 -12.60 3.84 -3.19
C LEU A 241 -11.50 4.49 -4.03
N GLN A 242 -11.65 4.44 -5.35
CA GLN A 242 -10.78 5.13 -6.31
C GLN A 242 -11.56 6.28 -6.94
N ILE A 243 -11.15 7.52 -6.69
CA ILE A 243 -11.65 8.68 -7.44
C ILE A 243 -10.49 9.11 -8.35
N LYS A 244 -10.65 8.85 -9.64
CA LYS A 244 -9.63 9.06 -10.69
C LYS A 244 -9.94 10.35 -11.43
N GLU A 245 -8.97 11.25 -11.44
CA GLU A 245 -8.98 12.47 -12.25
C GLU A 245 -8.37 12.19 -13.63
N TYR A 246 -8.98 12.73 -14.69
CA TYR A 246 -8.51 12.65 -16.08
C TYR A 246 -8.70 14.01 -16.75
N ASP A 247 -7.68 14.55 -17.41
CA ASP A 247 -7.86 15.68 -18.33
C ASP A 247 -8.13 15.16 -19.75
N LEU A 248 -9.40 15.12 -20.16
CA LEU A 248 -9.77 14.62 -21.51
C LEU A 248 -9.34 15.58 -22.66
N SER A 249 -8.48 16.58 -22.42
CA SER A 249 -7.70 17.24 -23.47
C SER A 249 -6.38 16.56 -23.78
N ASP A 250 -5.83 15.79 -22.83
CA ASP A 250 -4.58 15.08 -22.98
C ASP A 250 -4.79 13.70 -23.63
N ALA A 251 -3.92 13.34 -24.56
CA ALA A 251 -4.05 12.11 -25.34
C ALA A 251 -3.73 10.84 -24.53
N HIS A 252 -2.90 10.94 -23.48
CA HIS A 252 -2.62 9.86 -22.56
C HIS A 252 -3.82 9.61 -21.65
N ASP A 253 -4.42 10.65 -21.07
CA ASP A 253 -5.60 10.52 -20.22
C ASP A 253 -6.84 10.06 -21.01
N GLN A 254 -7.00 10.50 -22.27
CA GLN A 254 -7.98 9.91 -23.19
C GLN A 254 -7.73 8.41 -23.37
N PHE A 255 -6.51 7.99 -23.69
CA PHE A 255 -6.17 6.57 -23.88
C PHE A 255 -6.41 5.74 -22.61
N LEU A 256 -6.10 6.27 -21.42
CA LEU A 256 -6.36 5.61 -20.13
C LEU A 256 -7.86 5.54 -19.78
N CYS A 257 -8.67 6.49 -20.25
CA CYS A 257 -10.11 6.51 -20.00
C CYS A 257 -10.92 5.64 -20.98
N MET A 258 -10.46 5.51 -22.23
CA MET A 258 -11.18 4.84 -23.33
C MET A 258 -11.42 3.31 -23.20
N PRO A 259 -10.56 2.46 -22.59
CA PRO A 259 -10.79 1.01 -22.59
C PRO A 259 -11.97 0.54 -21.71
N ASN A 260 -12.42 1.34 -20.74
CA ASN A 260 -13.50 0.96 -19.83
C ASN A 260 -14.82 1.65 -20.22
N ILE A 261 -15.63 0.97 -21.03
CA ILE A 261 -16.95 1.41 -21.53
C ILE A 261 -18.02 1.46 -20.41
N GLU A 262 -17.72 0.95 -19.22
CA GLU A 262 -18.65 0.74 -18.10
C GLU A 262 -19.14 2.03 -17.39
N GLY A 263 -18.79 3.20 -17.92
CA GLY A 263 -19.27 4.50 -17.44
C GLY A 263 -18.34 5.19 -16.44
N ALA A 264 -18.82 6.34 -15.94
CA ALA A 264 -18.07 7.20 -15.03
C ALA A 264 -18.06 6.70 -13.58
N PHE A 265 -19.02 5.87 -13.18
CA PHE A 265 -19.04 5.20 -11.88
C PHE A 265 -19.18 3.69 -12.08
N SER A 266 -18.20 2.92 -11.65
CA SER A 266 -18.17 1.45 -11.75
C SER A 266 -17.81 0.81 -10.41
N ALA A 267 -18.10 -0.49 -10.28
CA ALA A 267 -17.72 -1.29 -9.13
C ALA A 267 -17.17 -2.63 -9.65
N GLU A 268 -15.86 -2.82 -9.49
CA GLU A 268 -15.06 -3.83 -10.19
C GLU A 268 -14.23 -4.61 -9.16
N GLU A 269 -14.11 -5.94 -9.30
CA GLU A 269 -13.12 -6.70 -8.53
C GLU A 269 -11.77 -6.64 -9.27
N ILE A 270 -10.75 -6.10 -8.60
CA ILE A 270 -9.40 -6.01 -9.13
C ILE A 270 -8.49 -6.66 -8.08
N GLU A 271 -7.92 -7.81 -8.46
CA GLU A 271 -6.99 -8.60 -7.63
C GLU A 271 -7.54 -9.04 -6.26
N GLY A 272 -8.77 -9.57 -6.21
CA GLY A 272 -9.40 -10.00 -4.95
C GLY A 272 -9.82 -8.83 -4.05
N LYS A 273 -9.71 -7.58 -4.51
CA LYS A 273 -10.20 -6.39 -3.81
C LYS A 273 -11.35 -5.79 -4.61
N PHE A 274 -12.47 -5.57 -3.93
CA PHE A 274 -13.59 -4.83 -4.50
C PHE A 274 -13.24 -3.33 -4.55
N ASN A 275 -13.24 -2.78 -5.75
CA ASN A 275 -12.95 -1.38 -6.04
C ASN A 275 -14.24 -0.67 -6.45
N ILE A 276 -14.51 0.49 -5.86
CA ILE A 276 -15.53 1.42 -6.34
C ILE A 276 -14.80 2.58 -7.01
N ILE A 277 -15.07 2.80 -8.29
CA ILE A 277 -14.30 3.69 -9.15
C ILE A 277 -15.22 4.82 -9.63
N LEU A 278 -14.85 6.07 -9.34
CA LEU A 278 -15.43 7.26 -9.95
C LEU A 278 -14.37 7.91 -10.85
N LYS A 279 -14.69 8.13 -12.12
CA LYS A 279 -13.85 8.82 -13.11
C LYS A 279 -14.38 10.23 -13.33
N LEU A 280 -13.48 11.21 -13.29
CA LEU A 280 -13.83 12.63 -13.39
C LEU A 280 -13.02 13.29 -14.51
N ASP A 281 -13.70 13.90 -15.48
CA ASP A 281 -13.07 14.86 -16.37
C ASP A 281 -12.83 16.17 -15.62
N ILE A 282 -11.56 16.53 -15.42
CA ILE A 282 -11.16 17.78 -14.74
C ILE A 282 -11.00 18.96 -15.70
N LYS A 283 -11.14 18.73 -17.01
CA LYS A 283 -11.01 19.74 -18.05
C LYS A 283 -12.10 20.80 -17.95
N ASN A 284 -11.72 22.06 -18.13
CA ASN A 284 -12.59 23.24 -18.19
C ASN A 284 -13.49 23.54 -16.97
N GLN A 285 -13.64 22.63 -16.01
CA GLN A 285 -14.44 22.86 -14.80
C GLN A 285 -13.70 23.72 -13.77
N SER A 286 -14.46 24.44 -12.95
CA SER A 286 -14.02 25.05 -11.68
C SER A 286 -14.02 24.01 -10.54
N ALA A 287 -13.43 24.37 -9.39
CA ALA A 287 -13.49 23.51 -8.20
C ALA A 287 -14.93 23.33 -7.67
N ASN A 288 -15.83 24.27 -7.93
CA ASN A 288 -17.23 24.19 -7.52
C ASN A 288 -17.99 23.18 -8.38
N GLU A 289 -17.88 23.30 -9.72
CA GLU A 289 -18.50 22.37 -10.68
C GLU A 289 -17.97 20.94 -10.50
N LEU A 290 -16.68 20.78 -10.19
CA LEU A 290 -16.11 19.48 -9.83
C LEU A 290 -16.71 18.95 -8.53
N ALA A 291 -16.87 19.77 -7.48
CA ALA A 291 -17.47 19.35 -6.22
C ALA A 291 -18.95 18.94 -6.39
N GLU A 292 -19.69 19.64 -7.24
CA GLU A 292 -21.06 19.29 -7.63
C GLU A 292 -21.10 17.99 -8.44
N THR A 293 -20.18 17.80 -9.39
CA THR A 293 -20.07 16.56 -10.20
C THR A 293 -19.75 15.35 -9.32
N ILE A 294 -18.80 15.49 -8.38
CA ILE A 294 -18.46 14.46 -7.38
C ILE A 294 -19.69 14.16 -6.51
N ALA A 295 -20.35 15.19 -5.97
CA ALA A 295 -21.52 15.03 -5.13
C ALA A 295 -22.68 14.35 -5.88
N HIS A 296 -22.94 14.75 -7.12
CA HIS A 296 -23.97 14.18 -7.98
C HIS A 296 -23.69 12.70 -8.30
N GLY A 297 -22.48 12.40 -8.78
CA GLY A 297 -22.08 11.04 -9.15
C GLY A 297 -22.14 10.08 -7.96
N LEU A 298 -21.63 10.48 -6.80
CA LEU A 298 -21.66 9.66 -5.59
C LEU A 298 -23.07 9.60 -4.98
N ALA A 299 -23.83 10.69 -4.92
CA ALA A 299 -25.18 10.68 -4.35
C ALA A 299 -26.17 9.86 -5.19
N LEU A 300 -26.06 9.86 -6.53
CA LEU A 300 -26.90 9.02 -7.38
C LEU A 300 -26.40 7.57 -7.39
N HIS A 301 -25.20 7.31 -7.89
CA HIS A 301 -24.72 5.95 -8.13
C HIS A 301 -24.20 5.26 -6.86
N GLY A 302 -23.63 6.02 -5.92
CA GLY A 302 -23.20 5.54 -4.61
C GLY A 302 -24.31 5.50 -3.55
N SER A 303 -25.57 5.83 -3.86
CA SER A 303 -26.69 5.60 -2.93
C SER A 303 -26.96 4.11 -2.71
N ASP A 304 -26.84 3.31 -3.77
CA ASP A 304 -27.04 1.86 -3.76
C ASP A 304 -25.79 1.09 -3.24
N LEU A 305 -24.75 1.79 -2.78
CA LEU A 305 -23.46 1.22 -2.37
C LEU A 305 -23.60 0.13 -1.29
N ASP A 306 -24.43 0.36 -0.27
CA ASP A 306 -24.71 -0.62 0.79
C ASP A 306 -25.32 -1.93 0.24
N LYS A 307 -26.03 -1.87 -0.89
CA LYS A 307 -26.65 -3.01 -1.58
C LYS A 307 -25.67 -3.66 -2.55
N ILE A 308 -24.85 -2.87 -3.26
CA ILE A 308 -23.77 -3.36 -4.12
C ILE A 308 -22.78 -4.19 -3.28
N ILE A 309 -22.29 -3.63 -2.16
CA ILE A 309 -21.34 -4.30 -1.26
C ILE A 309 -21.93 -5.59 -0.68
N LYS A 310 -23.19 -5.57 -0.18
CA LYS A 310 -23.86 -6.79 0.31
C LYS A 310 -24.06 -7.85 -0.77
N THR A 311 -24.24 -7.44 -2.02
CA THR A 311 -24.36 -8.37 -3.15
C THR A 311 -23.01 -9.00 -3.46
N TYR A 312 -21.94 -8.21 -3.49
CA TYR A 312 -20.57 -8.70 -3.62
C TYR A 312 -20.20 -9.69 -2.50
N GLU A 313 -20.42 -9.31 -1.23
CA GLU A 313 -20.18 -10.18 -0.06
C GLU A 313 -20.97 -11.49 -0.12
N LYS A 314 -22.19 -11.48 -0.66
CA LYS A 314 -23.02 -12.69 -0.80
C LYS A 314 -22.51 -13.64 -1.90
N VAL A 315 -21.90 -13.11 -2.96
CA VAL A 315 -21.44 -13.90 -4.12
C VAL A 315 -20.00 -14.38 -3.94
N PHE A 316 -19.13 -13.55 -3.35
CA PHE A 316 -17.68 -13.77 -3.29
C PHE A 316 -17.09 -13.83 -1.87
N GLY A 317 -17.89 -13.60 -0.82
CA GLY A 317 -17.42 -13.48 0.57
C GLY A 317 -17.30 -14.80 1.35
N ASN A 318 -16.84 -15.89 0.72
CA ASN A 318 -16.53 -17.18 1.37
C ASN A 318 -15.01 -17.42 1.40
#